data_AF-A0A7C0ZI83-F1
#
_entry.id   AF-A0A7C0ZI83-F1
#
_cell.length_a   1.000
_cell.length_b   1.000
_cell.length_c   1.000
_cell.angle_alpha   90.00
_cell.angle_beta   90.00
_cell.angle_gamma   90.00
#
_symmetry.space_group_name_H-M   'P 1'
#
loop_
_entity.id
_entity.type
_entity.pdbx_description
1 polymer ?
#
loop_
_entity_poly.entity_id
_entity_poly.type
_entity_poly.pdbx_seq_one_letter_code
_entity_poly.pdbx_strand_id
1 'polypeptide(L)' 'GIGMMVVRKIVNDYGGQIEVDSQPYQGTKVEITLPRRK' A
#
# COMPACT_ATOMS: atom_id res chain seq x y z
N GLY A 1 2.94 -14.37 -1.01
CA GLY A 1 1.62 -13.81 -0.64
C GLY A 1 1.59 -13.06 0.68
N ILE A 2 2.53 -13.27 1.62
CA ILE A 2 2.43 -12.72 2.98
C ILE A 2 2.84 -11.24 3.06
N GLY A 3 3.85 -10.82 2.27
CA GLY A 3 4.39 -9.46 2.34
C GLY A 3 3.34 -8.36 2.18
N MET A 4 2.46 -8.45 1.17
CA MET A 4 1.41 -7.45 0.95
C MET A 4 0.36 -7.43 2.07
N MET A 5 0.07 -8.57 2.70
CA MET A 5 -0.81 -8.59 3.86
C MET A 5 -0.20 -7.84 5.05
N VAL A 6 1.09 -8.02 5.30
CA VAL A 6 1.81 -7.33 6.38
C VAL A 6 1.83 -5.82 6.12
N VAL A 7 2.17 -5.40 4.89
CA VAL A 7 2.19 -3.98 4.51
C VAL A 7 0.80 -3.36 4.68
N ARG A 8 -0.25 -4.04 4.21
CA ARG A 8 -1.63 -3.54 4.34
C ARG A 8 -2.05 -3.37 5.80
N LYS A 9 -1.64 -4.29 6.68
CA LYS A 9 -1.88 -4.16 8.12
C LYS A 9 -1.17 -2.93 8.70
N ILE A 10 0.13 -2.78 8.43
CA ILE A 10 0.92 -1.64 8.93
C ILE A 10 0.31 -0.31 8.45
N VAL A 11 -0.01 -0.19 7.16
CA VAL A 11 -0.57 1.05 6.60
C VAL A 11 -1.91 1.38 7.26
N ASN A 12 -2.78 0.38 7.45
CA ASN A 12 -4.06 0.57 8.16
C ASN A 12 -3.86 0.97 9.62
N ASP A 13 -2.93 0.34 10.34
CA ASP A 13 -2.65 0.63 11.76
C ASP A 13 -2.17 2.09 11.95
N TYR A 14 -1.52 2.66 10.95
CA TYR A 14 -1.08 4.07 10.93
C TYR A 14 -2.13 5.04 10.35
N GLY A 15 -3.35 4.56 10.06
CA GLY A 15 -4.41 5.37 9.46
C GLY A 15 -4.11 5.82 8.03
N GLY A 16 -3.24 5.11 7.33
CA GLY A 16 -2.91 5.35 5.94
C GLY A 16 -3.75 4.56 4.95
N GLN A 17 -3.42 4.71 3.68
CA GLN A 17 -4.07 4.04 2.55
C GLN A 17 -3.03 3.42 1.63
N ILE A 18 -3.35 2.26 1.06
CA ILE A 18 -2.54 1.56 0.06
C ILE A 18 -3.37 1.29 -1.19
N GLU A 19 -2.83 1.66 -2.33
CA GLU A 19 -3.41 1.43 -3.65
C GLU A 19 -2.44 0.63 -4.52
N VAL A 20 -2.99 -0.33 -5.27
CA VAL A 20 -2.22 -1.20 -6.14
C VAL A 20 -2.87 -1.16 -7.52
N ASP A 21 -2.15 -0.61 -8.48
CA ASP A 21 -2.53 -0.62 -9.89
C ASP A 21 -1.59 -1.56 -10.63
N SER A 22 -2.13 -2.60 -11.23
CA SER A 22 -1.35 -3.57 -12.00
C SER A 22 -1.85 -3.58 -13.42
N GLN A 23 -0.96 -3.21 -14.34
CA GLN A 23 -1.24 -3.19 -15.76
C GLN A 23 -0.51 -4.35 -16.43
N PRO A 24 -1.22 -5.25 -17.14
CA PRO A 24 -0.57 -6.33 -17.90
C PRO A 24 0.53 -5.78 -18.80
N TYR A 25 1.69 -6.44 -18.79
CA TYR A 25 2.87 -6.06 -19.58
C TYR A 25 3.55 -4.72 -19.21
N GLN A 26 3.06 -3.99 -18.19
CA GLN A 26 3.68 -2.74 -17.70
C GLN A 26 4.17 -2.85 -16.26
N GLY A 27 3.72 -3.88 -15.53
CA GLY A 27 4.12 -4.16 -14.16
C GLY A 27 3.07 -3.71 -13.15
N THR A 28 3.51 -3.49 -11.91
CA THR A 28 2.63 -3.14 -10.79
C THR A 28 3.12 -1.87 -10.13
N LYS A 29 2.27 -0.85 -10.09
CA LYS A 29 2.46 0.37 -9.31
C LYS A 29 1.79 0.17 -7.94
N VAL A 30 2.54 0.48 -6.88
CA VAL A 30 2.02 0.48 -5.51
C VAL A 30 2.19 1.89 -4.95
N GLU A 31 1.10 2.46 -4.45
CA GLU A 31 1.08 3.80 -3.87
C GLU A 31 0.63 3.73 -2.41
N ILE A 32 1.38 4.36 -1.52
CA ILE A 32 1.12 4.33 -0.07
C ILE A 32 1.04 5.77 0.42
N THR A 33 -0.08 6.12 1.04
CA THR A 33 -0.32 7.42 1.65
C THR A 33 -0.40 7.25 3.16
N LEU A 34 0.39 8.01 3.91
CA LEU A 34 0.37 8.02 5.37
C LEU A 34 0.01 9.42 5.89
N PRO A 35 -0.82 9.54 6.93
CA PRO A 35 -1.12 10.84 7.53
C PRO A 35 0.13 11.43 8.17
N ARG A 36 0.39 12.72 7.90
CA ARG A 36 1.46 13.45 8.58
C ARG A 36 1.05 13.71 10.02
N ARG A 37 1.84 13.25 10.99
CA ARG A 37 1.71 13.65 12.39
C ARG A 37 1.88 15.18 12.48
N LYS A 38 0.93 15.85 13.13
CA LYS A 38 1.07 17.25 13.56
C LYS A 38 2.02 17.35 14.75
#